data_AF-A0A521YHF0-F1
#
_entry.id   AF-A0A521YHF0-F1
#
_cell.length_a   1.000
_cell.length_b   1.000
_cell.length_c   1.000
_cell.angle_alpha   90.00
_cell.angle_beta   90.00
_cell.angle_gamma   90.00
#
_symmetry.space_group_name_H-M   'P 1'
#
loop_
_entity.id
_entity.type
_entity.pdbx_description
1 polymer ?
#
loop_
_entity_poly.entity_id
_entity_poly.type
_entity_poly.pdbx_seq_one_letter_code
_entity_poly.pdbx_strand_id
1 'polypeptide(L)' 'MLYETVALEDGLLEIELRRDFSYRLRYGDLVEYVDERRRVRGRSFPYEFRSVEQLRYDFEQDVKRAKGA' A
#
# COMPACT_ATOMS: atom_id res chain seq x y z
N MET A 1 -9.14 -9.81 -12.39
CA MET A 1 -9.00 -9.37 -11.00
C MET A 1 -7.78 -10.10 -10.50
N LEU A 2 -6.77 -9.36 -10.08
CA LEU A 2 -5.58 -9.92 -9.45
C LEU A 2 -5.73 -9.73 -7.95
N TYR A 3 -5.49 -10.80 -7.20
CA TYR A 3 -5.38 -10.77 -5.76
C TYR A 3 -4.17 -11.62 -5.38
N GLU A 4 -3.25 -11.03 -4.65
CA GLU A 4 -2.04 -11.70 -4.19
C GLU A 4 -1.80 -11.36 -2.73
N THR A 5 -1.38 -12.36 -1.96
CA THR A 5 -0.97 -12.19 -0.57
C THR A 5 0.40 -12.83 -0.39
N VAL A 6 1.36 -12.04 0.08
CA VAL A 6 2.75 -12.46 0.30
C VAL A 6 3.06 -12.31 1.78
N ALA A 7 3.48 -13.41 2.41
CA ALA A 7 4.01 -13.37 3.76
C ALA A 7 5.47 -12.91 3.73
N LEU A 8 5.76 -11.83 4.45
CA LEU A 8 7.11 -11.33 4.70
C LEU A 8 7.45 -11.58 6.18
N GLU A 9 8.74 -11.55 6.54
CA GLU A 9 9.20 -11.85 7.91
C GLU A 9 8.49 -11.02 8.99
N ASP A 10 8.08 -9.80 8.64
CA ASP A 10 7.56 -8.79 9.54
C ASP A 10 6.11 -8.36 9.24
N GLY A 11 5.41 -9.07 8.35
CA GLY A 11 4.00 -8.79 8.05
C GLY A 11 3.47 -9.40 6.76
N LEU A 12 2.17 -9.19 6.51
CA LEU A 12 1.51 -9.62 5.27
C LEU A 12 1.41 -8.44 4.29
N LEU A 13 1.85 -8.67 3.06
CA LEU A 13 1.59 -7.79 1.92
C LEU A 13 0.38 -8.32 1.14
N GLU A 14 -0.68 -7.52 1.04
CA GLU A 14 -1.85 -7.80 0.21
C GLU A 14 -1.86 -6.84 -0.98
N ILE A 15 -2.07 -7.39 -2.18
CA ILE A 15 -2.17 -6.65 -3.44
C ILE A 15 -3.48 -7.04 -4.12
N GLU A 16 -4.30 -6.04 -4.43
CA GLU A 16 -5.56 -6.21 -5.14
C GLU A 16 -5.61 -5.24 -6.32
N LEU A 17 -5.89 -5.76 -7.52
CA LEU A 17 -6.14 -4.98 -8.72
C LEU A 17 -7.44 -5.44 -9.38
N ARG A 18 -8.41 -4.54 -9.44
CA ARG A 18 -9.74 -4.78 -9.99
C ARG A 18 -9.80 -4.46 -11.48
N ARG A 19 -10.94 -4.81 -12.10
CA ARG A 19 -11.15 -4.64 -13.55
C ARG A 19 -11.36 -3.18 -13.97
N ASP A 20 -11.80 -2.35 -13.03
CA ASP A 20 -12.01 -0.90 -13.19
C ASP A 20 -10.75 -0.09 -12.87
N PHE A 21 -9.59 -0.75 -12.78
CA PHE A 21 -8.31 -0.17 -12.38
C PHE A 21 -8.26 0.34 -10.94
N SER A 22 -9.30 0.12 -10.12
CA SER A 22 -9.18 0.35 -8.69
C SER A 22 -8.22 -0.65 -8.06
N TYR A 23 -7.49 -0.19 -7.05
CA TYR A 23 -6.41 -0.97 -6.44
C TYR A 23 -6.39 -0.84 -4.91
N ARG A 24 -5.84 -1.88 -4.27
CA ARG A 24 -5.50 -1.86 -2.85
C ARG A 24 -4.13 -2.48 -2.64
N LEU A 25 -3.24 -1.75 -1.97
CA LEU A 25 -1.97 -2.27 -1.44
C LEU A 25 -2.03 -2.15 0.07
N ARG A 26 -1.80 -3.24 0.80
CA ARG A 26 -1.83 -3.22 2.27
C ARG A 26 -0.65 -3.99 2.84
N TYR A 27 -0.02 -3.41 3.85
CA TYR A 27 1.02 -4.05 4.63
C TYR A 27 0.62 -4.09 6.11
N GLY A 28 0.09 -5.25 6.52
CA GLY A 28 -0.49 -5.45 7.85
C GLY A 28 -1.48 -4.33 8.22
N ASP A 29 -1.36 -3.79 9.44
CA ASP A 29 -2.12 -2.62 9.89
C ASP A 29 -1.32 -1.31 9.80
N LEU A 30 -0.10 -1.37 9.25
CA LEU A 30 0.83 -0.24 9.23
C LEU A 30 0.58 0.70 8.07
N VAL A 31 0.39 0.16 6.87
CA VAL A 31 0.26 0.96 5.64
C VAL A 31 -0.83 0.37 4.75
N GLU A 32 -1.68 1.22 4.20
CA GLU A 32 -2.68 0.84 3.22
C GLU A 32 -2.84 1.96 2.19
N TYR A 33 -2.84 1.61 0.91
CA TYR A 33 -3.15 2.49 -0.20
C TYR A 33 -4.38 1.94 -0.89
N VAL A 34 -5.38 2.79 -1.09
CA VAL A 34 -6.61 2.48 -1.82
C VAL A 34 -6.91 3.69 -2.70
N ASP A 35 -6.75 3.50 -4.01
CA ASP A 35 -7.01 4.52 -5.01
C ASP A 35 -6.35 5.88 -4.68
N GLU A 36 -7.15 6.92 -4.42
CA GLU A 36 -6.70 8.29 -4.14
C GLU A 36 -6.39 8.55 -2.66
N ARG A 37 -6.22 7.48 -1.86
CA ARG A 37 -5.97 7.60 -0.42
C ARG A 37 -4.87 6.67 0.02
N ARG A 38 -4.09 7.15 0.98
CA ARG A 38 -3.19 6.32 1.77
C ARG A 38 -3.50 6.43 3.25
N ARG A 39 -3.18 5.38 3.99
CA ARG A 39 -3.27 5.28 5.44
C ARG A 39 -1.93 4.79 5.98
N VAL A 40 -1.36 5.53 6.93
CA VAL A 40 -0.07 5.21 7.56
C VAL A 40 -0.24 5.29 9.07
N ARG A 41 0.04 4.20 9.80
CA ARG A 41 -0.16 4.07 11.26
C ARG A 41 -1.54 4.60 11.70
N GLY A 42 -2.59 4.19 11.00
CA GLY A 42 -3.98 4.60 11.28
C GLY A 42 -4.39 6.00 10.81
N ARG A 43 -3.47 6.83 10.30
CA ARG A 43 -3.78 8.18 9.80
C ARG A 43 -4.01 8.17 8.29
N SER A 44 -5.12 8.75 7.82
CA SER A 44 -5.45 8.82 6.39
C SER A 44 -5.04 10.15 5.77
N PHE A 45 -4.50 10.10 4.55
CA PHE A 45 -4.07 11.23 3.75
C PHE A 45 -4.59 11.07 2.31
N PRO A 46 -4.86 12.18 1.60
CA PRO A 46 -5.02 12.11 0.15
C PRO A 46 -3.74 11.60 -0.50
N TYR A 47 -3.89 10.87 -1.60
CA TYR A 47 -2.79 10.33 -2.38
C TYR A 47 -3.08 10.56 -3.87
N GLU A 48 -2.09 11.06 -4.60
CA GLU A 48 -2.18 11.27 -6.03
C GLU A 48 -1.35 10.19 -6.73
N PHE A 49 -2.02 9.26 -7.40
CA PHE A 49 -1.35 8.25 -8.22
C PHE A 49 -0.84 8.90 -9.51
N ARG A 50 0.49 8.93 -9.71
CA ARG A 50 1.09 9.45 -10.95
C ARG A 50 1.70 8.36 -11.82
N SER A 51 2.35 7.36 -11.20
CA SER A 51 2.87 6.18 -11.89
C SER A 51 3.01 5.00 -10.94
N VAL A 52 3.17 3.79 -11.50
CA VAL A 52 3.38 2.56 -10.73
C VAL A 52 4.70 2.60 -9.95
N GLU A 53 5.75 3.18 -10.53
CA GLU A 53 7.05 3.33 -9.90
C GLU A 53 6.99 4.25 -8.68
N GLN A 54 6.27 5.38 -8.80
CA GLN A 54 6.04 6.28 -7.67
C GLN A 54 5.22 5.58 -6.58
N LEU A 55 4.13 4.90 -6.95
CA LEU A 55 3.30 4.15 -6.00
C LEU A 55 4.13 3.15 -5.21
N ARG A 56 4.96 2.36 -5.90
CA ARG A 56 5.86 1.38 -5.26
C ARG A 56 6.83 2.08 -4.31
N TYR A 57 7.49 3.14 -4.77
CA TYR A 57 8.46 3.86 -3.95
C TYR A 57 7.82 4.45 -2.69
N ASP A 58 6.70 5.17 -2.83
CA ASP A 58 6.00 5.80 -1.71
C ASP A 58 5.52 4.77 -0.69
N PHE A 59 4.96 3.65 -1.17
CA PHE A 59 4.52 2.55 -0.32
C PHE A 59 5.68 1.94 0.47
N GLU A 60 6.79 1.61 -0.18
CA GLU A 60 7.98 1.08 0.48
C GLU A 60 8.56 2.05 1.53
N GLN A 61 8.59 3.35 1.23
CA GLN A 61 9.06 4.38 2.16
C GLN A 61 8.13 4.50 3.36
N ASP A 62 6.81 4.50 3.15
CA ASP A 62 5.84 4.56 4.24
C ASP A 62 5.91 3.31 5.12
N VAL A 63 6.13 2.12 4.54
CA VAL A 63 6.34 0.88 5.32
C VAL A 63 7.61 0.99 6.16
N LYS A 64 8.73 1.42 5.57
CA LYS A 64 10.01 1.63 6.31
C LYS A 64 9.84 2.59 7.47
N ARG A 65 9.21 3.75 7.23
CA ARG A 65 8.91 4.76 8.26
C ARG A 65 7.95 4.24 9.32
N ALA A 66 6.93 3.48 8.92
CA ALA A 66 5.94 2.92 9.82
C ALA A 66 6.49 1.79 10.71
N LYS A 67 7.55 1.10 10.28
CA LYS A 67 8.30 0.13 11.11
C LYS A 67 9.24 0.78 12.12
N GLY A 68 9.53 2.06 11.99
CA GLY A 68 10.39 2.79 12.94
C GLY A 68 11.88 2.63 12.67
N ALA A 69 12.27 2.61 11.38
CA ALA A 69 13.66 2.86 11.00
C ALA A 69 14.15 4.24 11.47
#